data_AF-A0A1M7JLC5-F1
#
_entry.id   AF-A0A1M7JLC5-F1
#
_cell.length_a   1.000
_cell.length_b   1.000
_cell.length_c   1.000
_cell.angle_alpha   90.00
_cell.angle_beta   90.00
_cell.angle_gamma   90.00
#
_symmetry.space_group_name_H-M   'P 1'
#
loop_
_entity.id
_entity.type
_entity.pdbx_description
1 polymer ?
#
loop_
_entity_poly.entity_id
_entity_poly.type
_entity_poly.pdbx_seq_one_letter_code
_entity_poly.pdbx_strand_id
1 'polypeptide(L)' 'MLRHPTRITLLLCAILALYTTPALAYVGPGAGLTAIGTMIAVIAALVLAVIGFIWYPLKRVMRRKRAERATDDSQKPSE' A
#
# COMPACT_ATOMS: atom_id res chain seq x y z
N MET A 1 -22.23 -25.85 51.54
CA MET A 1 -20.78 -25.53 51.57
C MET A 1 -20.34 -25.05 50.19
N LEU A 2 -20.61 -23.80 49.77
CA LEU A 2 -20.17 -23.29 48.44
C LEU A 2 -20.26 -21.75 48.32
N ARG A 3 -19.77 -20.99 49.32
CA ARG A 3 -19.83 -19.50 49.34
C ARG A 3 -18.48 -18.80 49.07
N HIS A 4 -17.46 -19.53 48.62
CA HIS A 4 -16.13 -18.97 48.36
C HIS A 4 -15.78 -18.58 46.91
N PRO A 5 -16.51 -18.99 45.83
CA PRO A 5 -16.02 -18.71 44.48
C PRO A 5 -16.03 -17.21 44.16
N THR A 6 -17.04 -16.46 44.64
CA THR A 6 -17.14 -15.02 44.41
C THR A 6 -16.00 -14.23 45.03
N ARG A 7 -15.54 -14.62 46.22
CA ARG A 7 -14.40 -13.97 46.89
C ARG A 7 -13.09 -14.26 46.15
N ILE A 8 -12.91 -15.48 45.67
CA ILE A 8 -11.76 -15.88 44.87
C ILE A 8 -11.78 -15.15 43.52
N THR A 9 -12.93 -15.05 42.85
CA THR A 9 -13.08 -14.30 41.61
C THR A 9 -12.80 -12.82 41.81
N LEU A 10 -13.29 -12.20 42.90
CA LEU A 10 -13.01 -10.80 43.22
C LEU A 10 -11.53 -10.56 43.51
N LEU A 11 -10.88 -11.45 44.25
CA LEU A 11 -9.43 -11.39 44.50
C LEU A 11 -8.65 -11.55 43.19
N LEU A 12 -9.04 -12.47 42.32
CA LEU A 12 -8.41 -12.68 41.02
C LEU A 12 -8.56 -11.45 40.12
N CYS A 13 -9.75 -10.85 40.05
CA CYS A 13 -9.98 -9.60 39.32
C CYS A 13 -9.14 -8.45 39.88
N ALA A 14 -9.02 -8.34 41.20
CA ALA A 14 -8.18 -7.32 41.85
C ALA A 14 -6.69 -7.51 41.53
N ILE A 15 -6.19 -8.76 41.54
CA ILE A 15 -4.81 -9.09 41.17
C ILE A 15 -4.55 -8.77 39.68
N LEU A 16 -5.49 -9.10 38.80
CA LEU A 16 -5.39 -8.78 37.36
C LEU A 16 -5.40 -7.27 37.10
N ALA A 17 -6.21 -6.51 37.83
CA ALA A 17 -6.26 -5.05 37.72
C ALA A 17 -4.94 -4.37 38.15
N LEU A 18 -4.25 -4.94 39.15
CA LEU A 18 -2.92 -4.48 39.58
C LEU A 18 -1.82 -4.77 38.56
N TYR A 19 -2.07 -5.70 37.62
CA TYR A 19 -1.11 -6.09 36.57
C TYR A 19 -1.31 -5.32 35.25
N THR A 20 -2.01 -4.18 35.27
CA THR A 20 -2.21 -3.37 34.08
C THR A 20 -0.86 -2.82 33.58
N THR A 21 -0.36 -3.36 32.48
CA THR A 21 0.80 -2.81 31.79
C THR A 21 0.36 -1.53 31.05
N PRO A 22 1.24 -0.51 30.93
CA PRO A 22 0.93 0.65 30.12
C PRO A 22 0.66 0.18 28.69
N ALA A 23 -0.47 0.62 28.12
CA ALA A 23 -0.72 0.43 26.71
C ALA A 23 0.44 1.11 25.95
N LEU A 24 1.31 0.31 25.32
CA LEU A 24 2.36 0.76 24.39
C LEU A 24 1.73 1.28 23.09
N ALA A 25 0.69 2.11 23.22
CA ALA A 25 -0.08 2.71 22.14
C ALA A 25 0.71 3.80 21.41
N TYR A 26 1.87 4.18 21.95
CA TYR A 26 2.81 5.00 21.22
C TYR A 26 3.55 4.15 20.19
N VAL A 27 3.14 4.29 18.93
CA VAL A 27 3.95 3.89 17.80
C VAL A 27 5.18 4.79 17.79
N GLY A 28 6.36 4.23 18.07
CA GLY A 28 7.62 4.97 18.07
C GLY A 28 7.79 5.80 16.79
N PRO A 29 8.50 6.94 16.83
CA PRO A 29 8.55 7.87 15.71
C PRO A 29 9.08 7.21 14.43
N GLY A 30 9.97 6.22 14.56
CA GLY A 30 10.43 5.39 13.45
C GLY A 30 9.35 4.48 12.86
N ALA A 31 8.57 3.79 13.70
CA ALA A 31 7.50 2.91 13.23
C ALA A 31 6.33 3.69 12.60
N GLY A 32 6.04 4.89 13.10
CA GLY A 32 5.02 5.77 12.50
C GLY A 32 5.46 6.29 11.14
N LEU A 33 6.72 6.74 11.04
CA LEU A 33 7.27 7.25 9.79
C LEU A 33 7.36 6.16 8.71
N THR A 34 7.75 4.94 9.06
CA THR A 34 7.78 3.82 8.11
C THR A 34 6.38 3.43 7.66
N ALA A 35 5.40 3.38 8.57
CA ALA A 35 4.01 3.09 8.21
C ALA A 35 3.41 4.13 7.24
N ILE A 36 3.66 5.43 7.48
CA ILE A 36 3.22 6.50 6.58
C ILE A 36 3.97 6.39 5.24
N GLY A 37 5.29 6.17 5.28
CA GLY A 37 6.12 6.06 4.08
C GLY A 37 5.71 4.90 3.19
N THR A 38 5.43 3.72 3.75
CA THR A 38 4.96 2.56 2.98
C THR A 38 3.58 2.80 2.40
N MET A 39 2.67 3.46 3.12
CA MET A 39 1.35 3.80 2.59
C MET A 39 1.46 4.72 1.36
N ILE A 40 2.28 5.77 1.45
CA ILE A 40 2.54 6.67 0.32
C ILE A 40 3.20 5.91 -0.85
N ALA A 41 4.19 5.07 -0.56
CA ALA A 41 4.89 4.30 -1.58
C ALA A 41 3.96 3.33 -2.33
N VAL A 42 3.05 2.65 -1.62
CA VAL A 42 2.04 1.77 -2.22
C VAL A 42 1.10 2.56 -3.13
N ILE A 43 0.58 3.70 -2.66
CA ILE A 43 -0.29 4.57 -3.48
C ILE A 43 0.45 5.05 -4.73
N ALA A 44 1.69 5.51 -4.60
CA ALA A 44 2.51 5.93 -5.72
C ALA A 44 2.77 4.79 -6.71
N ALA A 45 3.05 3.58 -6.21
CA ALA A 45 3.23 2.38 -7.03
C ALA A 45 1.96 1.99 -7.78
N LEU A 46 0.78 2.10 -7.16
CA LEU A 46 -0.51 1.89 -7.81
C LEU A 46 -0.75 2.90 -8.94
N VAL A 47 -0.50 4.19 -8.69
CA VAL A 47 -0.62 5.24 -9.71
C VAL A 47 0.35 5.00 -10.86
N LEU A 48 1.61 4.67 -10.56
CA LEU A 48 2.61 4.33 -11.56
C LEU A 48 2.25 3.08 -12.35
N ALA A 49 1.66 2.07 -11.73
CA ALA A 49 1.20 0.87 -12.41
C ALA A 49 0.10 1.20 -13.42
N VAL A 50 -0.88 2.05 -13.05
CA VAL A 50 -1.93 2.50 -13.97
C VAL A 50 -1.36 3.33 -15.12
N ILE A 51 -0.52 4.32 -14.82
CA ILE A 51 0.11 5.17 -15.84
C ILE A 51 0.98 4.32 -16.77
N GLY A 52 1.80 3.43 -16.23
CA GLY A 52 2.65 2.53 -17.00
C GLY A 52 1.85 1.58 -17.89
N PHE A 53 0.74 1.06 -17.37
CA PHE A 53 -0.18 0.21 -18.12
C PHE A 53 -0.83 0.93 -19.29
N ILE A 54 -1.17 2.22 -19.14
CA ILE A 54 -1.74 3.04 -20.23
C ILE A 54 -0.66 3.52 -21.21
N TRP A 55 0.53 3.86 -20.71
CA TRP A 55 1.63 4.38 -21.52
C TRP A 55 2.19 3.33 -22.48
N TYR A 56 2.29 2.07 -22.04
CA TYR A 56 2.79 0.97 -22.84
C TYR A 56 2.05 0.78 -24.19
N PRO A 57 0.72 0.61 -24.24
CA PRO A 57 -0.02 0.47 -25.49
C PRO A 57 0.03 1.75 -26.32
N LEU A 58 -0.04 2.92 -25.69
CA LEU A 58 0.01 4.20 -26.40
C LEU A 58 1.34 4.36 -27.16
N LYS A 59 2.46 4.11 -26.47
CA LYS A 59 3.79 4.13 -27.07
C LYS A 59 3.94 3.07 -28.17
N ARG A 60 3.32 1.90 -28.01
CA ARG A 60 3.34 0.82 -29.02
C ARG A 60 2.67 1.26 -30.32
N VAL A 61 1.49 1.89 -30.24
CA VAL A 61 0.74 2.34 -31.43
C VAL A 61 1.43 3.52 -32.13
N MET A 62 1.97 4.48 -31.38
CA MET A 62 2.71 5.60 -31.97
C MET A 62 3.94 5.15 -32.77
N ARG A 63 4.65 4.12 -32.29
CA ARG A 63 5.79 3.55 -33.03
C ARG A 63 5.36 2.89 -34.35
N ARG A 64 4.21 2.22 -34.38
CA ARG A 64 3.67 1.62 -35.61
C ARG A 64 3.30 2.68 -36.64
N LYS A 65 2.57 3.73 -36.21
CA LYS A 65 2.20 4.85 -37.09
C LYS A 65 3.40 5.58 -37.68
N ARG A 66 4.52 5.68 -36.94
CA ARG A 66 5.75 6.31 -37.43
C ARG A 66 6.45 5.46 -38.50
N ALA A 67 6.41 4.13 -38.38
CA ALA A 67 6.95 3.22 -39.38
C ALA A 67 6.10 3.19 -40.66
N GLU A 68 4.78 3.23 -40.53
CA GLU A 68 3.83 3.29 -41.66
C GLU A 68 3.99 4.60 -42.46
N ARG A 69 4.23 5.74 -41.79
CA ARG A 69 4.50 7.02 -42.49
C ARG A 69 5.84 7.07 -43.23
N ALA A 70 6.87 6.39 -42.72
CA ALA A 70 8.19 6.37 -43.35
C ALA A 70 8.19 5.52 -44.64
N THR A 71 7.31 4.52 -44.72
CA THR A 71 7.14 3.69 -45.93
C THR A 71 6.32 4.41 -47.00
N ASP A 72 5.28 5.15 -46.61
CA ASP A 72 4.46 5.96 -47.54
C ASP A 72 5.25 7.10 -48.22
N ASP A 73 6.13 7.78 -47.48
CA ASP A 73 6.96 8.88 -48.02
C ASP A 73 8.04 8.38 -49.01
N SER A 74 8.55 7.17 -48.81
CA SER A 74 9.53 6.53 -49.71
C SER A 74 8.90 6.02 -51.01
N GLN A 75 7.57 5.92 -51.07
CA GLN A 75 6.83 5.35 -52.17
C GLN A 75 6.18 6.39 -53.09
N LYS A 76 6.29 7.69 -52.79
CA LYS A 76 5.89 8.75 -53.72
C LYS A 76 6.84 8.78 -54.92
N PRO A 77 6.37 8.46 -56.13
CA PRO A 77 7.19 8.59 -57.34
C PRO A 77 7.55 10.06 -57.54
N SER A 78 8.83 10.34 -57.72
CA SER A 78 9.32 11.63 -58.20
C SER A 78 8.80 11.82 -59.63
N GLU A 79 7.76 12.64 -59.79
CA GLU A 79 7.45 13.31 -61.06
C GLU A 79 8.51 14.36 -61.39
#